data_AF-A0A1W9HSV3-F1
#
_entry.id   AF-A0A1W9HSV3-F1
#
_cell.length_a   1.000
_cell.length_b   1.000
_cell.length_c   1.000
_cell.angle_alpha   90.00
_cell.angle_beta   90.00
_cell.angle_gamma   90.00
#
_symmetry.space_group_name_H-M   'P 1'
#
loop_
_entity.id
_entity.type
_entity.pdbx_description
1 polymer ?
#
loop_
_entity_poly.entity_id
_entity_poly.type
_entity_poly.pdbx_seq_one_letter_code
_entity_poly.pdbx_strand_id
1 'polypeptide(L)' 'MKFTIPTLTVGQMMRAQIHEVHLDSSVIVSFRGDLLRVINDTRRKFKKGQWVVLRVVSTIPLRFQLVKVPETFSSP' A
#
# COMPACT_ATOMS: atom_id res chain seq x y z
N MET A 1 -12.43 -16.57 -1.67
CA MET A 1 -11.24 -15.70 -1.68
C MET A 1 -11.17 -15.02 -3.04
N LYS A 2 -11.39 -13.70 -3.13
CA LYS A 2 -11.47 -12.98 -4.42
C LYS A 2 -10.06 -12.50 -4.80
N PHE A 3 -9.32 -13.33 -5.53
CA PHE A 3 -7.89 -13.13 -5.88
C PHE A 3 -7.67 -12.32 -7.16
N THR A 4 -8.52 -11.35 -7.45
CA THR A 4 -8.32 -10.52 -8.63
C THR A 4 -8.95 -9.17 -8.37
N ILE A 5 -8.14 -8.21 -7.91
CA ILE A 5 -8.40 -6.82 -8.27
C ILE A 5 -8.14 -6.81 -9.78
N PRO A 6 -9.18 -6.75 -10.64
CA PRO A 6 -8.95 -6.78 -12.07
C PRO A 6 -8.04 -5.61 -12.43
N THR A 7 -7.06 -5.83 -13.31
CA THR A 7 -6.16 -4.81 -13.90
C THR A 7 -4.88 -4.40 -13.13
N LEU A 8 -4.48 -5.10 -12.06
CA LEU A 8 -3.17 -4.81 -11.45
C LEU A 8 -2.01 -5.28 -12.34
N THR A 9 -1.10 -4.37 -12.67
CA THR A 9 0.08 -4.64 -13.49
C THR A 9 1.34 -4.50 -12.64
N VAL A 10 2.32 -5.39 -12.82
CA VAL A 10 3.63 -5.26 -12.14
C VAL A 10 4.27 -3.92 -12.50
N GLY A 11 4.80 -3.23 -11.48
CA GLY A 11 5.35 -1.88 -11.61
C GLY A 11 4.32 -0.77 -11.45
N GLN A 12 3.02 -1.06 -11.51
CA GLN A 12 1.97 -0.07 -11.31
C GLN A 12 2.08 0.58 -9.94
N MET A 13 2.02 1.90 -9.91
CA MET A 13 1.91 2.68 -8.67
C MET A 13 0.44 2.97 -8.37
N MET A 14 0.06 2.82 -7.11
CA MET A 14 -1.30 3.08 -6.65
C MET A 14 -1.27 3.81 -5.31
N ARG A 15 -2.22 4.71 -5.13
CA ARG A 15 -2.41 5.43 -3.88
C ARG A 15 -3.36 4.64 -2.98
N ALA A 16 -2.94 4.40 -1.74
CA ALA A 16 -3.73 3.71 -0.74
C ALA A 16 -3.66 4.46 0.60
N GLN A 17 -4.68 4.30 1.44
CA GLN A 17 -4.69 4.89 2.77
C GLN A 17 -4.36 3.82 3.82
N ILE A 18 -3.46 4.10 4.74
CA ILE A 18 -3.17 3.22 5.87
C ILE A 18 -4.43 3.13 6.74
N HIS A 19 -5.03 1.95 6.82
CA HIS A 19 -6.17 1.66 7.68
C HIS A 19 -5.70 1.21 9.07
N GLU A 20 -4.65 0.40 9.13
CA GLU A 20 -4.09 -0.15 10.36
C GLU A 20 -2.59 -0.40 10.24
N VAL A 21 -1.86 -0.29 11.35
CA VAL A 21 -0.43 -0.59 11.45
C VAL A 21 -0.26 -1.68 12.49
N HIS A 22 0.31 -2.82 12.09
CA HIS A 22 0.58 -3.94 12.99
C HIS A 22 2.01 -3.88 13.54
N LEU A 23 2.23 -4.58 14.66
CA LEU A 23 3.53 -4.66 15.33
C LEU A 23 4.55 -5.50 14.55
N ASP A 24 4.10 -6.40 13.69
CA ASP A 24 4.91 -7.33 12.89
C ASP A 24 5.50 -6.71 11.61
N SER A 25 5.57 -5.37 11.55
CA SER A 25 5.95 -4.62 10.34
C SER A 25 5.02 -4.87 9.15
N SER A 26 3.78 -5.32 9.37
CA SER A 26 2.75 -5.28 8.33
C SER A 26 1.81 -4.08 8.53
N VAL A 27 1.26 -3.60 7.43
CA VAL A 27 0.25 -2.54 7.41
C VAL A 27 -0.94 -3.00 6.61
N ILE A 28 -2.14 -2.63 7.07
CA ILE A 28 -3.36 -2.77 6.29
C ILE A 28 -3.61 -1.45 5.60
N VAL A 29 -3.81 -1.50 4.29
CA VAL A 29 -4.19 -0.35 3.49
C VAL A 29 -5.57 -0.54 2.89
N SER A 30 -6.27 0.57 2.66
CA SER A 30 -7.47 0.62 1.84
C SER A 30 -7.13 1.13 0.44
N PHE A 31 -7.53 0.37 -0.57
CA PHE A 31 -7.44 0.73 -1.99
C PHE A 31 -8.78 0.41 -2.67
N ARG A 32 -9.45 1.43 -3.22
CA ARG A 32 -10.75 1.31 -3.90
C ARG A 32 -11.84 0.58 -3.07
N GLY A 33 -11.76 0.67 -1.74
CA GLY A 33 -12.68 -0.02 -0.83
C GLY A 33 -12.24 -1.43 -0.45
N ASP A 34 -11.21 -1.98 -1.08
CA ASP A 34 -10.60 -3.25 -0.71
C ASP A 34 -9.50 -3.05 0.34
N LEU A 35 -9.43 -3.96 1.31
CA LEU A 35 -8.36 -3.99 2.30
C LEU A 35 -7.23 -4.93 1.86
N LEU A 36 -6.00 -4.43 1.90
CA LEU A 36 -4.81 -5.15 1.48
C LEU A 36 -3.78 -5.13 2.61
N ARG A 37 -3.27 -6.32 2.96
CA ARG A 37 -2.12 -6.45 3.86
C ARG A 37 -0.83 -6.33 3.07
N VAL A 38 0.03 -5.41 3.49
CA VAL A 38 1.32 -5.13 2.86
C VAL A 38 2.42 -5.24 3.91
N ILE A 39 3.52 -5.87 3.54
CA ILE A 39 4.71 -5.93 4.39
C ILE A 39 5.48 -4.62 4.24
N ASN A 40 5.82 -4.00 5.36
CA ASN A 40 6.63 -2.80 5.42
C ASN A 40 8.12 -3.13 5.50
N ASP A 41 8.73 -3.34 4.33
CA ASP A 41 10.17 -3.55 4.20
C ASP A 41 10.98 -2.24 4.28
N THR A 42 10.32 -1.08 4.36
CA THR A 42 10.98 0.23 4.26
C THR A 42 11.59 0.73 5.56
N ARG A 43 11.41 0.00 6.68
CA ARG A 43 11.75 0.41 8.06
C ARG A 43 11.17 1.76 8.49
N ARG A 44 10.25 2.34 7.70
CA ARG A 44 9.58 3.62 8.00
C ARG A 44 8.41 3.36 8.93
N LYS A 45 8.14 4.33 9.81
CA LYS A 45 6.92 4.32 10.62
C LYS A 45 5.76 4.92 9.81
N PHE A 46 4.64 4.23 9.77
CA PHE A 46 3.39 4.71 9.18
C PHE A 46 2.38 5.02 10.29
N LYS A 47 1.38 5.85 9.98
CA LYS A 47 0.27 6.16 10.87
C LYS A 47 -1.05 5.84 10.19
N LYS A 48 -2.05 5.43 10.97
CA LYS A 48 -3.43 5.29 10.49
C LYS A 48 -3.92 6.61 9.87
N GLY A 49 -4.65 6.51 8.75
CA GLY A 49 -5.16 7.64 7.98
C GLY A 49 -4.16 8.24 6.98
N GLN A 50 -2.88 7.85 7.04
CA GLN A 50 -1.85 8.36 6.13
C GLN A 50 -2.01 7.82 4.72
N TRP A 51 -1.88 8.68 3.72
CA TRP A 51 -1.82 8.26 2.32
C TRP A 51 -0.41 7.80 1.95
N VAL A 52 -0.32 6.68 1.25
CA VAL A 52 0.94 6.07 0.78
C VAL A 52 0.84 5.69 -0.69
N VAL A 53 1.99 5.61 -1.36
CA VAL A 53 2.10 5.01 -2.68
C VAL A 53 2.63 3.59 -2.55
N LEU A 54 1.87 2.63 -3.09
CA LEU A 54 2.29 1.25 -3.25
C LEU A 54 2.70 1.02 -4.70
N ARG A 55 3.73 0.21 -4.91
CA ARG A 55 4.12 -0.34 -6.20
C ARG A 55 3.81 -1.83 -6.22
N VAL A 56 3.12 -2.30 -7.25
CA VAL A 56 2.89 -3.74 -7.46
C VAL A 56 4.22 -4.39 -7.84
N VAL A 57 4.70 -5.36 -7.04
CA VAL A 57 5.95 -6.09 -7.29
C VAL A 57 5.69 -7.40 -8.00
N SER A 58 4.58 -8.07 -7.65
CA SER A 58 4.16 -9.33 -8.25
C SER A 58 2.64 -9.40 -8.21
N THR A 59 2.02 -10.05 -9.19
CA THR A 59 0.57 -10.29 -9.23
C THR A 59 0.23 -11.74 -8.84
N ILE A 60 1.19 -12.67 -8.89
CA ILE A 60 1.01 -14.09 -8.55
C ILE A 60 2.25 -14.61 -7.80
N PRO A 61 2.24 -14.69 -6.45
CA PRO A 61 1.25 -14.12 -5.55
C PRO A 61 1.30 -12.58 -5.55
N LEU A 62 0.19 -11.93 -5.20
CA LEU A 62 0.08 -10.47 -5.15
C LEU A 62 1.01 -9.90 -4.07
N ARG A 63 1.97 -9.06 -4.47
CA ARG A 63 2.93 -8.40 -3.58
C ARG A 63 3.02 -6.92 -3.92
N PHE A 64 3.14 -6.12 -2.87
CA PHE A 64 3.28 -4.68 -2.96
C PHE A 64 4.55 -4.22 -2.24
N GLN A 65 5.18 -3.18 -2.77
CA GLN A 65 6.27 -2.45 -2.13
C GLN A 65 5.77 -1.05 -1.76
N LEU A 66 6.02 -0.63 -0.52
CA LEU A 66 5.80 0.74 -0.09
C LEU A 66 6.90 1.64 -0.66
N VAL A 67 6.55 2.66 -1.45
CA VAL A 67 7.53 3.50 -2.14
C VAL A 67 7.88 4.74 -1.32
N LYS A 68 6.88 5.54 -0.90
CA LYS A 68 6.98 6.65 0.08
C LYS A 68 5.63 7.34 0.25
N VAL A 69 5.56 8.26 1.20
CA VAL A 69 4.54 9.34 1.22
C VAL A 69 4.83 10.25 0.04
N PRO A 70 3.84 10.66 -0.77
CA PRO A 70 4.06 11.75 -1.70
C PRO A 70 4.46 12.99 -0.88
N GLU A 71 5.70 13.45 -1.01
CA GLU A 71 6.18 14.72 -0.44
C GLU A 71 5.48 15.95 -1.07
N THR A 72 4.58 15.71 -2.03
CA THR A 72 3.79 16.70 -2.76
C THR A 72 2.29 16.56 -2.45
N PHE A 73 1.90 16.85 -1.22
CA PHE A 73 0.64 17.54 -0.93
C PHE A 73 0.84 18.58 0.18
N SER A 74 2.00 19.25 0.15
CA SER A 74 2.13 20.58 0.73
C SER A 74 1.78 21.57 -0.37
N SER A 75 0.60 22.16 -0.27
CA SER A 75 0.27 23.44 -0.90
C SER A 75 -0.83 24.09 -0.05
N PRO A 76 -0.82 25.42 -0.02
CA PRO A 76 -0.77 26.27 1.18
C PRO A 76 -2.06 26.37 2.00
#